data_AF-A0AAC9V7Z5-F1
#
_entry.id   AF-A0AAC9V7Z5-F1
#
_cell.length_a   1.000
_cell.length_b   1.000
_cell.length_c   1.000
_cell.angle_alpha   90.00
_cell.angle_beta   90.00
_cell.angle_gamma   90.00
#
_symmetry.space_group_name_H-M   'P 1'
#
loop_
_entity.id
_entity.type
_entity.pdbx_description
1 polymer ?
#
loop_
_entity_poly.entity_id
_entity_poly.type
_entity_poly.pdbx_seq_one_letter_code
_entity_poly.pdbx_strand_id
1 'polypeptide(L)'
;MIEKHNQLISLLEETSNSEGDIHFLAIAETETQVQIHKKERPVRQVRVALTFQEGDTVNPYYDGTDLFVTMGEDSIQFTLEKDWADGPPAIEGSPIEFALGWVSELAEPFYVSPEALEAAKANNHPRYGDSPQENSHQEEPEK
;
A
#
# COMPACT_ATOMS: atom_id res chain seq x y z
N MET A 1 -12.43 7.17 15.26
CA MET A 1 -11.31 6.83 14.35
C MET A 1 -10.97 5.34 14.37
N ILE A 2 -10.70 4.73 15.53
CA ILE A 2 -10.37 3.28 15.62
C ILE A 2 -11.49 2.37 15.08
N GLU A 3 -12.76 2.69 15.37
CA GLU A 3 -13.90 1.86 14.96
C GLU A 3 -14.08 1.79 13.43
N LYS A 4 -13.95 2.92 12.73
CA LYS A 4 -14.07 2.97 11.26
C LYS A 4 -12.88 2.31 10.56
N HIS A 5 -11.70 2.40 11.15
CA HIS A 5 -10.51 1.72 10.64
C HIS A 5 -10.65 0.19 10.74
N ASN A 6 -11.17 -0.32 11.86
CA ASN A 6 -11.46 -1.75 11.99
C ASN A 6 -12.56 -2.21 11.01
N GLN A 7 -13.60 -1.41 10.81
CA GLN A 7 -14.64 -1.68 9.81
C GLN A 7 -14.05 -1.76 8.39
N LEU A 8 -13.08 -0.91 8.05
CA LEU A 8 -12.40 -0.94 6.76
C LEU A 8 -11.59 -2.22 6.59
N ILE A 9 -10.82 -2.62 7.61
CA ILE A 9 -10.06 -3.88 7.59
C ILE A 9 -11.01 -5.07 7.42
N SER A 10 -12.12 -5.11 8.18
CA SER A 10 -13.13 -6.16 8.05
C SER A 10 -13.73 -6.21 6.65
N LEU A 11 -14.05 -5.05 6.04
CA LEU A 11 -14.52 -5.00 4.67
C LEU A 11 -13.50 -5.60 3.71
N LEU A 12 -12.22 -5.21 3.82
CA LEU A 12 -11.15 -5.70 2.95
C LEU A 12 -10.95 -7.21 3.06
N GLU A 13 -10.98 -7.75 4.28
CA GLU A 13 -10.92 -9.20 4.52
C GLU A 13 -12.14 -9.91 3.91
N GLU A 14 -13.35 -9.43 4.15
CA GLU A 14 -14.58 -10.06 3.64
C GLU A 14 -14.67 -10.04 2.11
N THR A 15 -14.17 -8.99 1.46
CA THR A 15 -14.32 -8.81 0.01
C THR A 15 -13.18 -9.41 -0.80
N SER A 16 -11.98 -9.42 -0.25
CA SER A 16 -10.78 -9.84 -0.99
C SER A 16 -10.29 -11.22 -0.55
N ASN A 17 -10.48 -11.61 0.71
CA ASN A 17 -9.90 -12.83 1.27
C ASN A 17 -10.88 -14.03 1.27
N SER A 18 -11.60 -14.24 0.17
CA SER A 18 -12.64 -15.29 0.10
C SER A 18 -12.07 -16.73 0.19
N GLU A 19 -10.82 -16.92 -0.23
CA GLU A 19 -10.12 -18.21 -0.20
C GLU A 19 -9.21 -18.36 1.03
N GLY A 20 -9.05 -17.31 1.84
CA GLY A 20 -8.21 -17.31 3.06
C GLY A 20 -6.71 -17.24 2.78
N ASP A 21 -6.32 -16.94 1.54
CA ASP A 21 -4.94 -16.89 1.08
C ASP A 21 -4.39 -15.47 0.97
N ILE A 22 -5.21 -14.42 1.08
CA ILE A 22 -4.73 -13.03 1.11
C ILE A 22 -4.33 -12.64 2.52
N HIS A 23 -3.17 -11.98 2.63
CA HIS A 23 -2.67 -11.43 3.88
C HIS A 23 -2.35 -9.94 3.71
N PHE A 24 -3.04 -9.07 4.46
CA PHE A 24 -2.77 -7.63 4.43
C PHE A 24 -1.54 -7.28 5.27
N LEU A 25 -0.53 -6.69 4.63
CA LEU A 25 0.73 -6.32 5.26
C LEU A 25 0.61 -4.97 5.98
N ALA A 26 0.05 -3.97 5.28
CA ALA A 26 -0.15 -2.62 5.80
C ALA A 26 -1.27 -1.89 5.06
N ILE A 27 -1.98 -1.00 5.77
CA ILE A 27 -3.12 -0.26 5.24
C ILE A 27 -3.10 1.19 5.76
N ALA A 28 -3.00 2.15 4.85
CA ALA A 28 -3.14 3.57 5.13
C ALA A 28 -4.42 4.11 4.50
N GLU A 29 -5.01 5.13 5.11
CA GLU A 29 -6.14 5.85 4.53
C GLU A 29 -5.96 7.36 4.68
N THR A 30 -6.43 8.11 3.68
CA THR A 30 -6.52 9.56 3.74
C THR A 30 -7.83 10.03 3.12
N GLU A 31 -8.36 11.14 3.63
CA GLU A 31 -9.53 11.77 3.05
C GLU A 31 -9.13 12.58 1.82
N THR A 32 -9.81 12.32 0.70
CA THR A 32 -9.64 13.05 -0.54
C THR A 32 -10.98 13.59 -1.02
N GLN A 33 -10.99 14.84 -1.47
CA GLN A 33 -12.20 15.43 -2.06
C GLN A 33 -12.25 15.06 -3.53
N VAL A 34 -13.09 14.07 -3.87
CA VAL A 34 -13.38 13.73 -5.26
C VAL A 34 -14.76 14.27 -5.62
N GLN A 35 -14.84 15.00 -6.74
CA GLN A 35 -16.09 15.54 -7.24
C GLN A 35 -16.89 14.45 -7.95
N ILE A 36 -17.77 13.76 -7.21
CA ILE A 36 -18.66 12.73 -7.76
C ILE A 36 -20.01 13.35 -8.13
N HIS A 37 -20.38 13.35 -9.41
CA HIS A 37 -21.70 13.81 -9.89
C HIS A 37 -22.11 15.23 -9.41
N LYS A 38 -21.17 16.19 -9.40
CA LYS A 38 -21.39 17.60 -8.98
C LYS A 38 -21.79 17.79 -7.51
N LYS A 39 -21.65 16.77 -6.66
CA LYS A 39 -21.70 16.88 -5.20
C LYS A 39 -20.36 16.45 -4.64
N GLU A 40 -19.76 17.29 -3.80
CA GLU A 40 -18.62 16.86 -2.99
C GLU A 40 -19.13 15.80 -2.00
N ARG A 41 -18.61 14.59 -2.14
CA ARG A 41 -18.76 13.53 -1.14
C ARG A 41 -17.37 13.24 -0.60
N PRO A 42 -17.22 13.08 0.73
CA PRO A 42 -15.96 12.65 1.29
C PRO A 42 -15.65 11.25 0.76
N VAL A 43 -14.57 11.12 0.01
CA VAL A 43 -14.02 9.84 -0.45
C VAL A 43 -12.73 9.63 0.33
N ARG A 44 -12.44 8.38 0.67
CA ARG A 44 -11.14 8.02 1.23
C ARG A 44 -10.38 7.19 0.24
N GLN A 45 -9.14 7.61 0.00
CA GLN A 45 -8.15 6.77 -0.67
C GLN A 45 -7.58 5.84 0.38
N VAL A 46 -7.52 4.55 0.07
CA VAL A 46 -7.02 3.50 0.92
C VAL A 46 -5.88 2.81 0.19
N ARG A 47 -4.66 2.96 0.68
CA ARG A 47 -3.49 2.27 0.15
C ARG A 47 -3.30 0.96 0.88
N VAL A 48 -3.32 -0.15 0.13
CA VAL A 48 -3.16 -1.50 0.67
C VAL A 48 -1.91 -2.14 0.11
N ALA A 49 -1.08 -2.70 0.98
CA ALA A 49 -0.06 -3.67 0.62
C ALA A 49 -0.52 -5.05 1.09
N LEU A 50 -0.52 -6.02 0.19
CA LEU A 50 -0.97 -7.38 0.47
C LEU A 50 -0.01 -8.41 -0.12
N THR A 51 -0.05 -9.60 0.43
CA THR A 51 0.71 -10.76 -0.04
C THR A 51 -0.18 -11.99 0.04
N PHE A 52 0.35 -13.14 -0.39
CA PHE A 52 -0.33 -14.42 -0.28
C PHE A 52 0.25 -15.26 0.85
N GLN A 53 -0.61 -16.03 1.51
CA GLN A 53 -0.24 -17.06 2.45
C GLN A 53 0.17 -18.32 1.69
N GLU A 54 1.41 -18.76 1.85
CA GLU A 54 1.96 -20.01 1.33
C GLU A 54 2.11 -21.02 2.49
N GLY A 55 1.02 -21.73 2.80
CA GLY A 55 0.99 -22.69 3.91
C GLY A 55 1.11 -21.98 5.26
N ASP A 56 2.19 -22.25 6.00
CA ASP A 56 2.46 -21.65 7.33
C ASP A 56 3.27 -20.34 7.24
N THR A 57 3.62 -19.89 6.02
CA THR A 57 4.45 -18.70 5.79
C THR A 57 3.79 -17.73 4.84
N VAL A 58 4.08 -16.44 4.96
CA VAL A 58 3.71 -15.44 3.95
C VAL A 58 4.72 -15.42 2.81
N ASN A 59 4.25 -15.11 1.59
CA ASN A 59 5.11 -14.92 0.44
C ASN A 59 6.07 -13.73 0.69
N PRO A 60 7.37 -13.84 0.32
CA PRO A 60 8.37 -12.79 0.58
C PRO A 60 8.21 -11.54 -0.29
N TYR A 61 7.22 -11.51 -1.17
CA TYR A 61 6.89 -10.37 -2.02
C TYR A 61 5.46 -9.87 -1.74
N TYR A 62 5.21 -8.60 -2.05
CA TYR A 62 3.91 -7.95 -1.92
C TYR A 62 3.51 -7.26 -3.22
N ASP A 63 2.19 -7.19 -3.38
CA ASP A 63 1.53 -6.33 -4.34
C ASP A 63 0.86 -5.17 -3.60
N GLY A 64 0.79 -4.01 -4.24
CA GLY A 64 0.26 -2.80 -3.66
C GLY A 64 -0.74 -2.12 -4.58
N THR A 65 -1.87 -1.67 -4.06
CA THR A 65 -2.83 -0.87 -4.83
C THR A 65 -3.50 0.22 -3.99
N ASP A 66 -4.11 1.18 -4.67
CA ASP A 66 -4.94 2.22 -4.07
C ASP A 66 -6.41 1.93 -4.39
N LEU A 67 -7.22 1.82 -3.34
CA LEU A 67 -8.67 1.63 -3.39
C LEU A 67 -9.36 2.92 -2.97
N PHE A 68 -10.63 3.06 -3.34
CA PHE A 68 -11.43 4.21 -2.93
C PHE A 68 -12.71 3.76 -2.24
N VAL A 69 -12.99 4.35 -1.08
CA VAL A 69 -14.19 4.04 -0.30
C VAL A 69 -14.96 5.30 0.06
N THR A 70 -16.26 5.14 0.26
CA THR A 70 -17.08 6.11 0.97
C THR A 70 -17.41 5.56 2.35
N MET A 71 -17.34 6.41 3.37
CA MET A 71 -17.65 6.04 4.75
C MET A 71 -18.91 6.77 5.20
N GLY A 72 -20.02 6.04 5.29
CA GLY A 72 -21.25 6.49 5.92
C GLY A 72 -21.25 6.22 7.42
N GLU A 73 -22.34 6.63 8.09
CA GLU A 73 -22.54 6.41 9.52
C GLU A 73 -22.49 4.91 9.87
N ASP A 74 -23.16 4.07 9.06
CA ASP A 74 -23.29 2.63 9.32
C ASP A 74 -22.56 1.72 8.31
N SER A 75 -21.98 2.27 7.23
CA SER A 75 -21.44 1.45 6.15
C SER A 75 -20.20 2.04 5.50
N ILE A 76 -19.30 1.16 5.06
CA ILE A 76 -18.17 1.48 4.17
C ILE A 76 -18.44 0.79 2.84
N GLN A 77 -18.29 1.51 1.73
CA GLN A 77 -18.55 0.97 0.39
C GLN A 77 -17.44 1.39 -0.56
N PHE A 78 -16.99 0.46 -1.40
CA PHE A 78 -16.11 0.79 -2.52
C PHE A 78 -16.79 1.77 -3.47
N THR A 79 -15.98 2.62 -4.08
CA THR A 79 -16.38 3.59 -5.09
C THR A 79 -15.26 3.70 -6.11
N LEU A 80 -15.52 4.42 -7.20
CA LEU A 80 -14.53 4.70 -8.23
C LEU A 80 -13.86 3.42 -8.78
N GLU A 81 -14.61 2.33 -8.89
CA GLU A 81 -14.08 1.00 -9.29
C GLU A 81 -13.32 1.04 -10.61
N LYS A 82 -13.83 1.78 -11.59
CA LYS A 82 -13.15 2.03 -12.87
C LYS A 82 -11.73 2.62 -12.75
N ASP A 83 -11.41 3.26 -11.62
CA ASP A 83 -10.14 3.94 -11.39
C ASP A 83 -9.12 3.02 -10.69
N TRP A 84 -9.55 1.86 -10.18
CA TRP A 84 -8.67 0.89 -9.49
C TRP A 84 -8.81 -0.58 -9.93
N ALA A 85 -9.90 -0.97 -10.60
CA ALA A 85 -10.17 -2.36 -10.97
C ALA A 85 -9.57 -2.78 -12.33
N ASP A 86 -9.37 -1.82 -13.24
CA ASP A 86 -8.96 -2.11 -14.63
C ASP A 86 -7.43 -1.98 -14.87
N GLY A 87 -6.65 -1.69 -13.82
CA GLY A 87 -5.20 -1.49 -13.89
C GLY A 87 -4.41 -2.59 -13.16
N PRO A 88 -3.14 -2.84 -13.54
CA PRO A 88 -2.24 -3.65 -12.70
C PRO A 88 -2.07 -2.98 -11.33
N PRO A 89 -1.68 -3.73 -10.29
CA PRO A 89 -1.39 -3.13 -9.01
C PRO A 89 -0.31 -2.04 -9.17
N ALA A 90 -0.38 -1.00 -8.35
CA ALA A 90 0.61 0.08 -8.35
C ALA A 90 2.03 -0.45 -8.04
N ILE A 91 2.10 -1.54 -7.28
CA ILE A 91 3.32 -2.31 -7.03
C ILE A 91 3.03 -3.78 -7.31
N GLU A 92 3.91 -4.42 -8.07
CA GLU A 92 3.85 -5.86 -8.39
C GLU A 92 5.14 -6.54 -7.92
N GLY A 93 5.02 -7.55 -7.06
CA GLY A 93 6.10 -8.45 -6.66
C GLY A 93 7.30 -7.80 -5.95
N SER A 94 7.09 -6.76 -5.14
CA SER A 94 8.18 -6.10 -4.40
C SER A 94 8.48 -6.79 -3.07
N PRO A 95 9.73 -6.76 -2.55
CA PRO A 95 10.03 -7.37 -1.25
C PRO A 95 9.23 -6.80 -0.08
N ILE A 96 8.72 -7.66 0.81
CA ILE A 96 7.81 -7.27 1.91
C ILE A 96 8.39 -6.23 2.87
N GLU A 97 9.72 -6.18 3.03
CA GLU A 97 10.40 -5.16 3.84
C GLU A 97 10.12 -3.71 3.40
N PHE A 98 9.72 -3.49 2.15
CA PHE A 98 9.45 -2.17 1.59
C PHE A 98 7.97 -1.76 1.69
N ALA A 99 7.08 -2.69 2.06
CA ALA A 99 5.65 -2.44 2.11
C ALA A 99 5.30 -1.27 3.04
N LEU A 100 5.91 -1.21 4.24
CA LEU A 100 5.63 -0.15 5.21
C LEU A 100 6.04 1.23 4.69
N GLY A 101 7.19 1.31 4.01
CA GLY A 101 7.67 2.56 3.42
C GLY A 101 6.66 3.11 2.43
N TRP A 102 6.26 2.30 1.45
CA TRP A 102 5.32 2.72 0.41
C TRP A 102 3.93 3.05 0.94
N VAL A 103 3.41 2.29 1.91
CA VAL A 103 2.11 2.57 2.53
C VAL A 103 2.14 3.87 3.34
N SER A 104 3.23 4.13 4.07
CA SER A 104 3.40 5.34 4.89
C SER A 104 3.43 6.63 4.08
N GLU A 105 3.79 6.56 2.79
CA GLU A 105 3.75 7.72 1.89
C GLU A 105 2.34 8.28 1.71
N LEU A 106 1.29 7.48 1.93
CA LEU A 106 -0.09 7.96 1.85
C LEU A 106 -0.48 8.78 3.08
N ALA A 107 -0.36 8.19 4.28
CA ALA A 107 -0.75 8.83 5.54
C ALA A 107 -0.23 8.07 6.77
N GLU A 108 -0.06 8.79 7.88
CA GLU A 108 0.11 8.24 9.23
C GLU A 108 -1.04 8.70 10.15
N PRO A 109 -1.47 7.86 11.12
CA PRO A 109 -1.05 6.48 11.36
C PRO A 109 -1.66 5.50 10.36
N PHE A 110 -1.02 4.34 10.18
CA PHE A 110 -1.49 3.25 9.33
C PHE A 110 -1.43 1.90 10.05
N TYR A 111 -2.24 0.95 9.60
CA TYR A 111 -2.22 -0.42 10.11
C TYR A 111 -0.99 -1.16 9.61
N VAL A 112 -0.41 -2.01 10.47
CA VAL A 112 0.74 -2.85 10.19
C VAL A 112 0.53 -4.24 10.78
N SER A 113 0.72 -5.27 9.96
CA SER A 113 0.73 -6.67 10.40
C SER A 113 2.04 -7.04 11.12
N PRO A 114 2.04 -8.06 11.99
CA PRO A 114 3.26 -8.57 12.62
C PRO A 114 4.33 -8.99 11.60
N GLU A 115 3.95 -9.65 10.52
CA GLU A 115 4.86 -10.16 9.49
C GLU A 115 5.58 -9.02 8.77
N ALA A 116 4.85 -7.98 8.37
CA ALA A 116 5.42 -6.80 7.74
C ALA A 116 6.37 -6.05 8.69
N LEU A 117 6.00 -5.96 9.96
CA LEU A 117 6.84 -5.32 10.98
C LEU A 117 8.15 -6.10 11.23
N GLU A 118 8.08 -7.42 11.32
CA GLU A 118 9.28 -8.26 11.50
C GLU A 118 10.18 -8.22 10.26
N ALA A 119 9.61 -8.26 9.05
CA ALA A 119 10.37 -8.14 7.81
C ALA A 119 11.11 -6.79 7.70
N ALA A 120 10.43 -5.68 8.02
CA ALA A 120 11.04 -4.36 8.04
C ALA A 120 12.18 -4.26 9.05
N LYS A 121 12.06 -4.89 10.23
CA LYS A 121 13.14 -4.94 11.24
C LYS A 121 14.32 -5.79 10.80
N ALA A 122 14.07 -6.92 10.14
CA ALA A 122 15.11 -7.83 9.66
C ALA A 122 15.97 -7.16 8.57
N ASN A 123 15.40 -6.23 7.79
CA ASN A 123 16.10 -5.49 6.75
C ASN A 123 16.70 -4.14 7.22
N ASN A 124 17.05 -3.98 8.51
CA ASN A 124 17.83 -2.83 9.00
C ASN A 124 19.27 -2.75 8.43
N HIS A 125 19.54 -3.38 7.28
CA HIS A 125 20.77 -3.21 6.53
C HIS A 125 20.60 -2.03 5.56
N PRO A 126 21.38 -0.94 5.69
CA PRO A 126 21.31 0.17 4.75
C PRO A 126 21.81 -0.32 3.38
N ARG A 127 20.90 -0.56 2.44
CA ARG A 127 21.21 -0.85 1.03
C ARG A 127 20.63 0.16 0.04
N TYR A 128 20.45 1.39 0.50
CA TYR A 128 20.67 2.57 -0.34
C TYR A 128 21.79 3.38 0.30
N GLY A 129 23.02 2.88 0.10
CA GLY A 129 24.19 3.71 0.25
C GLY A 129 24.21 4.73 -0.89
N ASP A 130 24.54 5.96 -0.55
CA ASP A 130 24.93 7.01 -1.48
C ASP A 130 25.72 6.42 -2.64
N SER A 131 25.17 6.47 -3.85
CA SER A 131 25.97 6.45 -5.06
C SER A 131 26.09 7.90 -5.50
N PRO A 132 27.19 8.60 -5.19
CA PRO A 132 27.55 9.75 -5.99
C PRO A 132 27.84 9.20 -7.38
N GLN A 133 27.00 9.52 -8.36
CA GLN A 133 27.43 9.48 -9.75
C GLN A 133 28.54 10.52 -9.92
N GLU A 134 29.78 10.13 -9.62
CA GLU A 134 30.98 10.78 -10.16
C GLU A 134 30.99 10.54 -11.67
N ASN A 135 30.30 11.40 -12.42
CA ASN A 135 30.64 11.62 -13.82
C ASN A 135 31.81 12.60 -13.87
N SER A 136 33.01 12.08 -13.62
CA SER A 136 34.26 12.73 -13.98
C SER A 136 34.41 12.67 -15.50
N HIS A 137 33.89 13.67 -16.21
CA HIS A 137 34.31 13.95 -17.57
C HIS A 137 35.77 14.43 -17.53
N GLN A 138 36.70 13.52 -17.80
CA GLN A 138 38.05 13.89 -18.19
C GLN A 138 38.01 14.36 -19.65
N GLU A 139 38.21 15.66 -19.86
CA GLU A 139 38.62 16.20 -21.16
C GLU A 139 40.08 15.79 -21.40
N GLU A 140 40.34 14.97 -22.42
CA GLU A 140 41.68 14.80 -22.97
C GLU A 140 42.03 15.99 -23.88
N PRO A 141 43.23 16.58 -23.77
CA PRO A 141 43.69 17.58 -24.72
C PRO A 141 44.32 16.87 -25.94
N GLU A 142 43.75 17.08 -27.13
CA GLU A 142 44.42 16.75 -28.38
C GLU A 142 45.71 17.59 -28.54
N LYS A 143 46.76 16.92 -28.99
CA LYS A 143 48.12 17.41 -29.12
C LYS A 143 48.42 17.87 -30.54
#